data_AF-A0A150HQA0-F1
#
_entry.id   AF-A0A150HQA0-F1
#
_cell.length_a   1.000
_cell.length_b   1.000
_cell.length_c   1.000
_cell.angle_alpha   90.00
_cell.angle_beta   90.00
_cell.angle_gamma   90.00
#
_symmetry.space_group_name_H-M   'P 1'
#
loop_
_entity.id
_entity.type
_entity.pdbx_description
1 polymer ?
#
loop_
_entity_poly.entity_id
_entity_poly.type
_entity_poly.pdbx_seq_one_letter_code
_entity_poly.pdbx_strand_id
1 'polypeptide(L)' 'MKYAVSTGNTVEFGVAKKTGNETIVTMKTFTAGEIIDFDDKSEIKRLLEAGVIRPLEHQTEVEEEGK' A
#
# COMPACT_ATOMS: atom_id res chain seq x y z
N MET A 1 6.55 3.06 1.98
CA MET A 1 6.39 3.26 0.50
C MET A 1 4.96 2.89 0.18
N LYS A 2 4.29 3.64 -0.71
CA LYS A 2 2.86 3.43 -0.98
C LYS A 2 2.64 2.43 -2.13
N TYR A 3 1.73 1.50 -1.92
CA TYR A 3 1.33 0.47 -2.89
C TYR A 3 -0.19 0.46 -3.01
N ALA A 4 -0.72 0.01 -4.15
CA ALA A 4 -2.15 -0.23 -4.31
C ALA A 4 -2.45 -1.74 -4.26
N VAL A 5 -3.59 -2.11 -3.68
CA VAL A 5 -4.11 -3.48 -3.79
C VAL A 5 -4.50 -3.76 -5.24
N SER A 6 -4.04 -4.88 -5.78
CA SER A 6 -4.38 -5.34 -7.13
C SER A 6 -5.85 -5.72 -7.24
N THR A 7 -6.41 -5.60 -8.45
CA THR A 7 -7.81 -5.98 -8.72
C THR A 7 -8.06 -7.43 -8.31
N GLY A 8 -9.20 -7.69 -7.66
CA GLY A 8 -9.61 -9.03 -7.21
C GLY A 8 -8.92 -9.53 -5.94
N ASN A 9 -8.05 -8.72 -5.32
CA ASN A 9 -7.36 -9.08 -4.09
C ASN A 9 -7.83 -8.26 -2.89
N THR A 10 -7.58 -8.80 -1.70
CA THR A 10 -7.78 -8.14 -0.41
C THR A 10 -6.56 -8.36 0.46
N VAL A 11 -6.15 -7.35 1.22
CA VAL A 11 -5.01 -7.42 2.14
C VAL A 11 -5.51 -7.09 3.53
N GLU A 12 -5.31 -8.00 4.48
CA GLU A 12 -5.52 -7.70 5.89
C GLU A 12 -4.17 -7.39 6.54
N PHE A 13 -4.04 -6.20 7.12
CA PHE A 13 -2.77 -5.78 7.72
C PHE A 13 -2.96 -4.95 8.98
N GLY A 14 -2.04 -5.13 9.94
CA GLY A 14 -1.97 -4.36 11.17
C GLY A 14 -1.32 -2.99 10.94
N VAL A 15 -2.10 -1.93 10.95
CA VAL A 15 -1.58 -0.56 10.90
C VAL A 15 -1.17 -0.14 12.31
N ALA A 16 0.14 0.00 12.53
CA ALA A 16 0.67 0.51 13.78
C ALA A 16 0.51 2.03 13.84
N LYS A 17 -0.26 2.52 14.82
CA LYS A 17 -0.39 3.94 15.13
C LYS A 17 0.28 4.21 16.48
N LYS A 18 1.32 5.05 16.47
CA LYS A 18 1.98 5.51 17.69
C LYS A 18 1.21 6.70 18.26
N THR A 19 0.73 6.56 19.48
CA THR A 19 0.07 7.63 20.25
C THR A 19 0.86 7.82 21.54
N GLY A 20 1.74 8.81 21.57
CA GLY A 20 2.68 9.01 22.69
C GLY A 20 3.68 7.86 22.82
N ASN A 21 3.72 7.22 24.00
CA ASN A 21 4.57 6.06 24.28
C ASN A 21 3.90 4.72 23.93
N GLU A 22 2.63 4.73 23.54
CA GLU A 22 1.87 3.52 23.22
C GLU A 22 1.85 3.31 21.70
N THR A 23 2.02 2.04 21.29
CA THR A 23 1.85 1.62 19.89
C THR A 23 0.59 0.77 19.82
N ILE A 24 -0.44 1.28 19.15
CA ILE A 24 -1.69 0.56 18.92
C ILE A 24 -1.60 -0.06 17.53
N VAL A 25 -1.78 -1.37 17.43
CA VAL A 25 -1.87 -2.08 16.15
C VAL A 25 -3.33 -2.32 15.84
N THR A 26 -3.86 -1.66 14.81
CA THR A 26 -5.23 -1.86 14.35
C THR A 26 -5.23 -2.70 13.09
N MET A 27 -5.89 -3.86 13.13
CA MET A 27 -6.10 -4.67 11.94
C MET A 27 -7.06 -3.93 11.00
N LYS A 28 -6.64 -3.73 9.76
CA LYS A 28 -7.44 -3.11 8.71
C LYS A 28 -7.41 -3.98 7.46
N THR A 29 -8.57 -4.17 6.86
CA THR A 29 -8.71 -4.79 5.55
C THR A 29 -8.67 -3.72 4.47
N PHE A 30 -7.83 -3.95 3.45
CA PHE A 30 -7.70 -3.13 2.26
C PHE A 30 -8.19 -3.93 1.06
N THR A 31 -8.99 -3.29 0.22
CA THR A 31 -9.61 -3.87 -0.97
C THR A 31 -8.98 -3.32 -2.24
N ALA A 32 -9.28 -3.95 -3.38
CA ALA A 32 -8.76 -3.56 -4.70
C ALA A 32 -8.81 -2.03 -4.95
N GLY A 33 -7.65 -1.46 -5.31
CA GLY A 33 -7.51 -0.02 -5.56
C GLY A 33 -7.19 0.82 -4.32
N GLU A 34 -7.36 0.29 -3.10
CA GLU A 34 -6.94 1.01 -1.90
C GLU A 34 -5.42 1.12 -1.81
N ILE A 35 -4.97 2.26 -1.29
CA ILE A 35 -3.57 2.56 -1.07
C ILE A 35 -3.18 2.12 0.34
N ILE A 36 -2.08 1.39 0.42
CA ILE A 36 -1.47 0.92 1.65
C ILE A 36 -0.06 1.48 1.73
N ASP A 37 0.33 1.94 2.91
CA ASP A 37 1.70 2.36 3.20
C ASP A 37 2.35 1.31 4.10
N PHE A 38 3.24 0.53 3.51
CA PHE A 38 4.00 -0.49 4.23
C PHE A 38 5.45 -0.02 4.41
N ASP A 39 5.97 -0.32 5.60
CA ASP A 39 7.39 -0.14 5.92
C ASP A 39 8.13 -1.48 5.98
N ASP A 40 7.40 -2.60 6.11
CA ASP A 40 7.97 -3.95 6.12
C ASP A 40 8.35 -4.42 4.70
N LYS A 41 9.64 -4.30 4.38
CA LYS A 41 10.21 -4.68 3.07
C LYS A 41 10.03 -6.16 2.72
N SER A 42 10.03 -7.05 3.72
CA SER A 42 9.89 -8.49 3.48
C SER A 42 8.47 -8.83 3.05
N GLU A 43 7.49 -8.27 3.77
CA GLU A 43 6.08 -8.47 3.44
C GLU A 43 5.70 -7.80 2.12
N ILE A 44 6.21 -6.58 1.87
CA ILE A 44 6.07 -5.91 0.56
C ILE A 44 6.53 -6.82 -0.57
N LYS A 45 7.74 -7.40 -0.47
CA LYS A 45 8.29 -8.26 -1.50
C LYS A 45 7.39 -9.47 -1.76
N ARG A 46 6.93 -10.12 -0.70
CA ARG A 46 6.03 -11.28 -0.78
C ARG A 46 4.71 -10.92 -1.47
N LEU A 47 4.10 -9.79 -1.09
CA LEU A 47 2.83 -9.34 -1.66
C LEU A 47 2.96 -8.89 -3.13
N LEU A 48 4.10 -8.30 -3.50
CA LEU A 48 4.44 -7.97 -4.89
C LEU A 48 4.63 -9.22 -5.74
N GLU A 49 5.42 -10.19 -5.27
CA GLU A 49 5.67 -11.46 -5.97
C GLU A 49 4.39 -12.29 -6.13
N ALA A 50 3.48 -12.21 -5.16
CA ALA A 50 2.15 -12.84 -5.23
C ALA A 50 1.15 -12.06 -6.12
N GLY A 51 1.51 -10.87 -6.61
CA GLY A 51 0.62 -10.02 -7.42
C GLY A 51 -0.54 -9.39 -6.62
N VAL A 52 -0.49 -9.44 -5.30
CA VAL A 52 -1.56 -8.95 -4.41
C VAL A 52 -1.55 -7.43 -4.30
N ILE A 53 -0.35 -6.83 -4.31
CA ILE A 53 -0.16 -5.38 -4.38
C ILE A 53 0.66 -5.02 -5.61
N ARG A 54 0.57 -3.75 -6.02
CA ARG A 54 1.37 -3.16 -7.09
C ARG A 54 1.99 -1.84 -6.62
N PRO A 55 3.22 -1.50 -7.07
CA PRO A 55 3.76 -0.20 -6.81
C PRO A 55 2.81 0.85 -7.39
N LEU A 56 2.56 1.91 -6.62
CA LEU A 56 2.07 3.14 -7.21
C LEU A 56 3.28 3.69 -7.96
N GLU A 57 3.41 3.37 -9.24
CA GLU A 57 4.40 4.06 -10.08
C GLU A 57 4.22 5.56 -9.85
N HIS A 58 5.33 6.29 -9.71
CA HIS A 58 5.26 7.74 -9.90
C HIS A 58 4.47 7.92 -11.18
N GLN A 59 3.29 8.55 -11.10
CA GLN A 59 2.78 9.27 -12.25
C GLN A 59 3.91 10.24 -12.58
N THR A 60 4.80 9.81 -13.48
CA THR A 60 5.71 10.71 -14.15
C THR A 60 4.75 11.68 -14.80
N GLU A 61 4.83 12.94 -14.38
CA GLU A 61 3.98 14.04 -14.79
C GLU A 61 3.67 13.90 -16.28
N VAL A 62 2.42 13.58 -16.61
CA VAL A 62 1.90 13.92 -17.93
C VAL A 62 1.38 15.35 -17.79
N GLU A 63 2.29 16.29 -17.52
CA GLU A 63 2.15 17.65 -18.03
C GLU A 63 2.41 17.56 -19.54
N GLU A 64 1.44 17.08 -20.32
CA GLU A 64 1.39 17.47 -21.72
C GLU A 64 0.47 18.69 -21.82
N GLU A 65 1.10 19.86 -21.82
CA GLU A 65 0.60 21.04 -22.53
C GLU A 65 0.20 20.64 -23.97
N GLY A 66 -1.09 20.34 -24.16
CA GLY A 66 -1.70 20.13 -25.46
C GLY A 66 -2.62 21.31 -25.81
N LYS A 67 -1.99 22.36 -26.31
CA LYS A 67 -2.52 23.60 -26.89
C LYS A 67 -3.84 23.48 -27.69
#